data_AF-A0A7J9N5G1-F1
#
_entry.id   AF-A0A7J9N5G1-F1
#
_cell.length_a   1.000
_cell.length_b   1.000
_cell.length_c   1.000
_cell.angle_alpha   90.00
_cell.angle_beta   90.00
_cell.angle_gamma   90.00
#
_symmetry.space_group_name_H-M   'P 1'
#
loop_
_entity.id
_entity.type
_entity.pdbx_description
1 polymer ?
#
loop_
_entity_poly.entity_id
_entity_poly.type
_entity_poly.pdbx_seq_one_letter_code
_entity_poly.pdbx_strand_id
1 'polypeptide(L)'
;MLPVSVSTLEPNADSKPLITAQTLLTRLSTSLRLALSHCRPWTDFFDRTAFAKPASFSDATSRLRKNFSYFRANYLTILTAVLAFSLITHPFSLIILLSLIAAWLFLYALRPSELPLVIWGRTYSDIEKLAILVILTVVVIFFTSVGSLLISGIMMGIAIVCAHGAFRMSEDLFLDEQEPFGLGLFSFVSAAASSAAANAAAPVIVSRV
;
A
#
# COMPACT_ATOMS: atom_id res chain seq x y z
N MET A 1 39.07 1.95 -46.47
CA MET A 1 38.24 1.47 -45.33
C MET A 1 37.17 2.52 -45.09
N LEU A 2 35.90 2.23 -45.38
CA LEU A 2 34.78 3.16 -45.17
C LEU A 2 34.30 3.05 -43.71
N PRO A 3 34.03 4.16 -43.00
CA PRO A 3 33.49 4.11 -41.66
C PRO A 3 32.01 3.69 -41.69
N VAL A 4 31.69 2.61 -40.97
CA VAL A 4 30.31 2.17 -40.72
C VAL A 4 29.66 3.18 -39.80
N SER A 5 28.65 3.89 -40.32
CA SER A 5 27.78 4.75 -39.50
C SER A 5 26.91 3.83 -38.62
N VAL A 6 27.33 3.61 -37.38
CA VAL A 6 26.48 3.01 -36.35
C VAL A 6 25.36 4.01 -36.09
N SER A 7 24.18 3.74 -36.66
CA SER A 7 22.96 4.46 -36.34
C SER A 7 22.61 4.10 -34.90
N THR A 8 23.04 4.94 -33.94
CA THR A 8 22.45 4.96 -32.61
C THR A 8 20.96 5.26 -32.79
N LEU A 9 20.14 4.23 -32.63
CA LEU A 9 18.69 4.34 -32.54
C LEU A 9 18.37 5.17 -31.30
N GLU A 10 18.32 6.49 -31.46
CA GLU A 10 17.60 7.37 -30.56
C GLU A 10 16.18 6.78 -30.43
N PRO A 11 15.72 6.43 -29.22
CA PRO A 11 14.34 5.99 -29.04
C PRO A 11 13.43 7.14 -29.48
N ASN A 12 12.73 6.92 -30.60
CA ASN A 12 11.83 7.87 -31.23
C ASN A 12 10.99 8.58 -30.15
N ALA A 13 10.92 9.92 -30.19
CA ALA A 13 10.27 10.72 -29.14
C ALA A 13 8.82 10.26 -28.85
N ASP A 14 8.16 9.65 -29.83
CA ASP A 14 6.81 9.06 -29.73
C ASP A 14 6.72 7.83 -28.80
N SER A 15 7.83 7.11 -28.58
CA SER A 15 7.85 5.88 -27.77
C SER A 15 8.03 6.12 -26.28
N LYS A 16 8.53 7.31 -25.89
CA LYS A 16 8.78 7.70 -24.50
C LYS A 16 7.51 7.64 -23.61
N PRO A 17 6.36 8.25 -23.97
CA PRO A 17 5.17 8.22 -23.12
C PRO A 17 4.56 6.82 -22.96
N LEU A 18 4.66 5.99 -24.01
CA LEU A 18 4.17 4.61 -23.97
C LEU A 18 4.99 3.75 -22.99
N ILE A 19 6.31 3.88 -23.00
CA ILE A 19 7.21 3.17 -22.10
C ILE A 19 7.00 3.63 -20.64
N THR A 20 6.83 4.94 -20.40
CA THR A 20 6.51 5.46 -19.07
C THR A 20 5.18 4.92 -18.55
N ALA A 21 4.13 4.89 -19.37
CA ALA A 21 2.85 4.33 -18.97
C ALA A 21 2.94 2.84 -18.59
N GLN A 22 3.64 2.03 -19.38
CA GLN A 22 3.82 0.59 -19.09
C GLN A 22 4.61 0.35 -17.80
N THR A 23 5.66 1.15 -17.55
CA THR A 23 6.43 1.04 -16.31
C THR A 23 5.61 1.44 -15.08
N LEU A 24 4.78 2.48 -15.17
CA LEU A 24 3.85 2.86 -14.12
C LEU A 24 2.82 1.75 -13.85
N LEU A 25 2.21 1.17 -14.89
CA LEU A 25 1.27 0.05 -14.75
C LEU A 25 1.92 -1.17 -14.09
N THR A 26 3.16 -1.48 -14.47
CA THR A 26 3.92 -2.59 -13.87
C THR A 26 4.22 -2.33 -12.39
N ARG A 27 4.59 -1.09 -12.04
CA ARG A 27 4.80 -0.70 -10.64
C ARG A 27 3.51 -0.74 -9.83
N LEU A 28 2.40 -0.25 -10.39
CA LEU A 28 1.08 -0.27 -9.75
C LEU A 28 0.62 -1.71 -9.51
N SER A 29 0.66 -2.57 -10.52
CA SER A 29 0.28 -3.97 -10.39
C SER A 29 1.15 -4.73 -9.38
N THR A 30 2.46 -4.48 -9.37
CA THR A 30 3.36 -5.07 -8.37
C THR A 30 3.04 -4.57 -6.97
N SER A 31 2.79 -3.27 -6.80
CA SER A 31 2.41 -2.68 -5.51
C SER A 31 1.07 -3.21 -4.99
N LEU A 32 0.09 -3.38 -5.89
CA LEU A 32 -1.19 -3.99 -5.56
C LEU A 32 -1.01 -5.45 -5.15
N ARG A 33 -0.24 -6.24 -5.92
CA ARG A 33 0.05 -7.64 -5.55
C ARG A 33 0.73 -7.75 -4.21
N LEU A 34 1.69 -6.88 -3.91
CA LEU A 34 2.34 -6.82 -2.61
C LEU A 34 1.34 -6.45 -1.52
N ALA A 35 0.54 -5.40 -1.70
CA ALA A 35 -0.50 -5.01 -0.74
C ALA A 35 -1.53 -6.12 -0.47
N LEU A 36 -1.94 -6.84 -1.52
CA LEU A 36 -2.85 -7.99 -1.40
C LEU A 36 -2.15 -9.20 -0.76
N SER A 37 -0.85 -9.41 -0.98
CA SER A 37 -0.11 -10.50 -0.34
C SER A 37 0.05 -10.31 1.17
N HIS A 38 0.00 -9.05 1.63
CA HIS A 38 -0.04 -8.74 3.06
C HIS A 38 -1.43 -8.92 3.69
N CYS A 39 -2.48 -9.17 2.90
CA CYS A 39 -3.80 -9.48 3.44
C CYS A 39 -3.76 -10.87 4.11
N ARG A 40 -4.28 -10.92 5.33
CA ARG A 40 -4.52 -12.18 6.03
C ARG A 40 -5.62 -12.96 5.30
N PRO A 41 -5.68 -14.30 5.44
CA PRO A 41 -6.72 -15.11 4.82
C PRO A 41 -8.11 -14.55 5.10
N TRP A 42 -8.92 -14.39 4.05
CA TRP A 42 -10.27 -13.86 4.18
C TRP A 42 -11.21 -14.81 4.93
N THR A 43 -10.89 -16.11 4.93
CA THR A 43 -11.57 -17.12 5.75
C THR A 43 -11.50 -16.77 7.23
N ASP A 44 -10.32 -16.37 7.68
CA ASP A 44 -10.10 -15.98 9.07
C ASP A 44 -10.88 -14.70 9.31
N PHE A 45 -10.71 -13.68 8.45
CA PHE A 45 -11.43 -12.40 8.57
C PHE A 45 -12.96 -12.55 8.69
N PHE A 46 -13.59 -13.46 7.94
CA PHE A 46 -15.05 -13.65 7.96
C PHE A 46 -15.53 -14.83 8.81
N ASP A 47 -14.68 -15.38 9.69
CA ASP A 47 -15.08 -16.44 10.61
C ASP A 47 -16.21 -15.98 11.55
N ARG A 48 -17.41 -16.50 11.29
CA ARG A 48 -18.63 -16.16 12.04
C ARG A 48 -18.60 -16.63 13.48
N THR A 49 -17.83 -17.67 13.79
CA THR A 49 -17.75 -18.26 15.13
C THR A 49 -16.93 -17.38 16.09
N ALA A 50 -16.01 -16.58 15.54
CA ALA A 50 -15.17 -15.66 16.28
C ALA A 50 -15.88 -14.33 16.64
N PHE A 51 -17.15 -14.12 16.27
CA PHE A 51 -17.87 -12.89 16.62
C PHE A 51 -18.66 -13.04 17.92
N ALA A 52 -18.39 -12.15 18.87
CA ALA A 52 -19.10 -12.07 20.14
C ALA A 52 -19.34 -10.61 20.56
N LYS A 53 -20.46 -10.36 21.23
CA LYS A 53 -20.78 -9.02 21.76
C LYS A 53 -19.73 -8.63 22.83
N PRO A 54 -19.11 -7.44 22.73
CA PRO A 54 -18.15 -6.99 23.74
C PRO A 54 -18.86 -6.75 25.08
N ALA A 55 -18.18 -7.11 26.18
CA ALA A 55 -18.74 -7.02 27.52
C ALA A 55 -18.82 -5.57 28.04
N SER A 56 -17.92 -4.70 27.54
CA SER A 56 -17.87 -3.28 27.89
C SER A 56 -17.23 -2.46 26.77
N PHE A 57 -17.29 -1.13 26.87
CA PHE A 57 -16.61 -0.23 25.94
C PHE A 57 -15.07 -0.37 26.01
N SER A 58 -14.52 -0.63 27.19
CA SER A 58 -13.09 -0.89 27.37
C SER A 58 -12.66 -2.19 26.69
N ASP A 59 -13.50 -3.22 26.74
CA ASP A 59 -13.28 -4.48 26.03
C ASP A 59 -13.35 -4.27 24.50
N ALA A 60 -14.38 -3.58 24.01
CA ALA A 60 -14.52 -3.25 22.59
C ALA A 60 -13.30 -2.49 22.01
N THR A 61 -12.81 -1.49 22.72
CA THR A 61 -11.62 -0.70 22.30
C THR A 61 -10.33 -1.52 22.35
N SER A 62 -10.19 -2.42 23.33
CA SER A 62 -9.07 -3.37 23.41
C SER A 62 -9.05 -4.34 22.23
N ARG A 63 -10.20 -4.97 21.92
CA ARG A 63 -10.40 -5.86 20.76
C ARG A 63 -10.11 -5.13 19.46
N LEU A 64 -10.66 -3.93 19.29
CA LEU A 64 -10.45 -3.10 18.11
C LEU A 64 -8.96 -2.84 17.86
N ARG A 65 -8.21 -2.42 18.88
CA ARG A 65 -6.77 -2.15 18.76
C ARG A 65 -5.97 -3.38 18.35
N LYS A 66 -6.25 -4.53 18.97
CA LYS A 66 -5.58 -5.81 18.63
C LYS A 66 -5.90 -6.24 17.21
N ASN A 67 -7.19 -6.27 16.86
CA ASN A 67 -7.67 -6.66 15.54
C ASN A 67 -7.21 -5.67 14.44
N PHE A 68 -7.07 -4.38 14.74
CA PHE A 68 -6.55 -3.35 13.82
C PHE A 68 -5.13 -3.65 13.38
N SER A 69 -4.25 -4.03 14.32
CA SER A 69 -2.88 -4.42 14.00
C SER A 69 -2.85 -5.72 13.20
N TYR A 70 -3.67 -6.69 13.58
CA TYR A 70 -3.67 -8.01 12.94
C TYR A 70 -4.21 -7.98 11.49
N PHE A 71 -5.38 -7.36 11.27
CA PHE A 71 -6.08 -7.33 9.97
C PHE A 71 -5.87 -6.02 9.20
N ARG A 72 -4.78 -5.28 9.46
CA ARG A 72 -4.52 -3.97 8.86
C ARG A 72 -4.69 -3.94 7.34
N ALA A 73 -4.10 -4.90 6.64
CA ALA A 73 -4.17 -4.97 5.18
C ALA A 73 -5.60 -5.29 4.67
N ASN A 74 -6.32 -6.18 5.35
CA ASN A 74 -7.74 -6.47 5.03
C ASN A 74 -8.62 -5.23 5.27
N TYR A 75 -8.42 -4.49 6.36
CA TYR A 75 -9.15 -3.26 6.63
C TYR A 75 -8.89 -2.17 5.60
N LEU A 76 -7.63 -1.97 5.19
CA LEU A 76 -7.30 -1.06 4.09
C LEU A 76 -7.97 -1.50 2.78
N THR A 77 -8.04 -2.80 2.52
CA THR A 77 -8.71 -3.34 1.34
C THR A 77 -10.21 -3.07 1.37
N ILE A 78 -10.89 -3.29 2.50
CA ILE A 78 -12.31 -2.97 2.68
C ILE A 78 -12.57 -1.47 2.53
N LEU A 79 -11.77 -0.62 3.17
CA LEU A 79 -11.89 0.84 3.06
C LEU A 79 -11.75 1.30 1.61
N THR A 80 -10.75 0.77 0.90
CA THR A 80 -10.51 1.06 -0.52
C THR A 80 -11.68 0.57 -1.38
N ALA A 81 -12.21 -0.63 -1.11
CA ALA A 81 -13.34 -1.19 -1.84
C ALA A 81 -14.62 -0.36 -1.67
N VAL A 82 -14.92 0.09 -0.44
CA VAL A 82 -16.07 0.97 -0.16
C VAL A 82 -15.93 2.30 -0.88
N LEU A 83 -14.74 2.91 -0.87
CA LEU A 83 -14.47 4.15 -1.60
C LEU A 83 -14.57 3.97 -3.12
N ALA A 84 -14.00 2.89 -3.65
CA ALA A 84 -14.08 2.57 -5.07
C ALA A 84 -15.54 2.36 -5.50
N PHE A 85 -16.32 1.61 -4.72
CA PHE A 85 -17.74 1.41 -4.97
C PHE A 85 -18.51 2.75 -4.97
N SER A 86 -18.28 3.59 -3.95
CA SER A 86 -18.88 4.93 -3.87
C SER A 86 -18.60 5.77 -5.12
N LEU A 87 -17.35 5.79 -5.60
CA LEU A 87 -16.97 6.53 -6.80
C LEU A 87 -17.55 5.92 -8.10
N ILE A 88 -17.54 4.60 -8.24
CA ILE A 88 -18.04 3.90 -9.43
C ILE A 88 -19.56 4.12 -9.60
N THR A 89 -20.31 4.18 -8.51
CA THR A 89 -21.75 4.50 -8.55
C THR A 89 -22.03 5.96 -8.97
N HIS A 90 -21.02 6.83 -8.97
CA HIS A 90 -21.13 8.26 -9.31
C HIS A 90 -20.24 8.61 -10.51
N PRO A 91 -20.61 8.20 -11.74
CA PRO A 91 -19.74 8.27 -12.91
C PRO A 91 -19.30 9.69 -13.27
N PHE A 92 -20.15 10.70 -13.05
CA PHE A 92 -19.77 12.10 -13.32
C PHE A 92 -18.62 12.58 -12.42
N SER A 93 -18.73 12.31 -11.11
CA SER A 93 -17.70 12.63 -10.12
C SER A 93 -16.41 11.86 -10.40
N LEU A 94 -16.53 10.60 -10.83
CA LEU A 94 -15.40 9.78 -11.24
C LEU A 94 -14.69 10.37 -12.46
N ILE A 95 -15.43 10.79 -13.50
CA ILE A 95 -14.84 11.40 -14.70
C ILE A 95 -14.07 12.67 -14.34
N ILE A 96 -14.66 13.57 -13.54
CA ILE A 96 -13.98 14.81 -13.12
C ILE A 96 -12.72 14.50 -12.33
N LEU A 97 -12.78 13.55 -11.40
CA LEU A 97 -11.63 13.13 -10.60
C LEU A 97 -10.52 12.54 -11.49
N LEU A 98 -10.87 11.70 -12.47
CA LEU A 98 -9.92 11.14 -13.42
C LEU A 98 -9.30 12.22 -14.31
N SER A 99 -10.08 13.19 -14.78
CA SER A 99 -9.55 14.33 -15.55
C SER A 99 -8.59 15.18 -14.72
N LEU A 100 -8.88 15.39 -13.43
CA LEU A 100 -8.00 16.11 -12.52
C LEU A 100 -6.68 15.34 -12.30
N ILE A 101 -6.76 14.04 -12.02
CA ILE A 101 -5.57 13.18 -11.88
C ILE A 101 -4.75 13.17 -13.18
N ALA A 102 -5.42 13.06 -14.33
CA ALA A 102 -4.76 13.11 -15.64
C ALA A 102 -4.03 14.43 -15.85
N ALA A 103 -4.61 15.57 -15.43
CA ALA A 103 -3.94 16.87 -15.51
C ALA A 103 -2.68 16.92 -14.63
N TRP A 104 -2.75 16.43 -13.38
CA TRP A 104 -1.58 16.31 -12.49
C TRP A 104 -0.48 15.43 -13.10
N LEU A 105 -0.84 14.24 -13.56
CA LEU A 105 0.10 13.29 -14.15
C LEU A 105 0.72 13.84 -15.44
N PHE A 106 -0.09 14.42 -16.32
CA PHE A 106 0.39 14.99 -17.56
C PHE A 106 1.40 16.12 -17.33
N LEU A 107 1.14 16.98 -16.32
CA LEU A 107 1.99 18.14 -16.06
C LEU A 107 3.28 17.81 -15.31
N TYR A 108 3.26 16.82 -14.41
CA TYR A 108 4.39 16.54 -13.51
C TYR A 108 5.01 15.14 -13.63
N ALA A 109 4.27 14.13 -14.07
CA ALA A 109 4.77 12.76 -14.15
C ALA A 109 5.16 12.34 -15.58
N LEU A 110 4.42 12.80 -16.59
CA LEU A 110 4.59 12.39 -17.99
C LEU A 110 5.35 13.42 -18.83
N ARG A 111 5.41 14.68 -18.38
CA ARG A 111 6.15 15.74 -19.05
C ARG A 111 7.59 15.81 -18.52
N PRO A 112 8.61 15.79 -19.39
CA PRO A 112 9.99 16.08 -18.98
C PRO A 112 10.10 17.51 -18.44
N SER A 113 10.77 17.67 -17.29
CA SER A 113 10.90 18.94 -16.56
C SER A 113 11.57 20.07 -17.37
N GLU A 114 12.25 19.72 -18.47
CA GLU A 114 13.02 20.67 -19.29
C GLU A 114 12.19 21.37 -20.38
N LEU A 115 10.93 20.96 -20.59
CA LEU A 115 10.07 21.55 -21.62
C LEU A 115 9.16 22.66 -21.03
N PRO A 116 9.41 23.95 -21.35
CA PRO A 116 8.58 25.03 -20.87
C PRO A 116 7.15 24.85 -21.40
N LEU A 117 6.17 25.04 -20.51
CA LEU A 117 4.77 24.93 -20.90
C LEU A 117 4.35 26.22 -21.60
N VAL A 118 4.30 26.17 -22.93
CA VAL A 118 3.86 27.29 -23.76
C VAL A 118 2.41 27.07 -24.18
N ILE A 119 1.51 27.93 -23.71
CA ILE A 119 0.13 27.98 -24.21
C ILE A 119 -0.06 29.36 -24.83
N TRP A 120 -0.51 29.41 -26.09
CA TRP A 120 -0.76 30.67 -26.80
C TRP A 120 0.46 31.61 -26.88
N GLY A 121 1.67 31.04 -26.97
CA GLY A 121 2.92 31.81 -27.03
C GLY A 121 3.42 32.36 -25.69
N ARG A 122 2.70 32.10 -24.58
CA ARG A 122 3.16 32.45 -23.22
C ARG A 122 3.72 31.23 -22.50
N THR A 123 4.92 31.37 -21.93
CA THR A 123 5.52 30.40 -21.01
C THR A 123 4.88 30.50 -19.63
N TYR A 124 4.53 29.35 -19.05
CA TYR A 124 4.03 29.26 -17.68
C TYR A 124 5.12 28.71 -16.76
N SER A 125 5.35 29.42 -15.66
CA SER A 125 6.24 29.00 -14.58
C SER A 125 5.68 27.82 -13.81
N ASP A 126 6.54 27.14 -13.06
CA ASP A 126 6.14 25.99 -12.22
C ASP A 126 5.18 26.38 -11.10
N ILE A 127 5.33 27.57 -10.55
CA ILE A 127 4.44 28.11 -9.51
C ILE A 127 3.07 28.42 -10.10
N GLU A 128 2.99 29.01 -11.30
CA GLU A 128 1.70 29.26 -11.96
C GLU A 128 0.96 27.94 -12.26
N LYS A 129 1.67 26.93 -12.81
CA LYS A 129 1.10 25.60 -13.06
C LYS A 129 0.57 24.97 -11.78
N LEU A 130 1.36 25.00 -10.70
CA LEU A 130 0.99 24.46 -9.40
C LEU A 130 -0.23 25.20 -8.83
N ALA A 131 -0.22 26.53 -8.86
CA ALA A 131 -1.30 27.35 -8.34
C ALA A 131 -2.62 27.08 -9.07
N ILE A 132 -2.59 26.99 -10.41
CA ILE A 132 -3.77 26.64 -11.21
C ILE A 132 -4.29 25.26 -10.84
N LEU A 133 -3.42 24.26 -10.71
CA LEU A 133 -3.81 22.90 -10.36
C LEU A 133 -4.37 22.78 -8.95
N VAL A 134 -3.80 23.51 -7.99
CA VAL A 134 -4.32 23.57 -6.61
C VAL A 134 -5.69 24.23 -6.60
N ILE A 135 -5.86 25.38 -7.25
CA ILE A 135 -7.16 26.06 -7.35
C ILE A 135 -8.19 25.15 -8.01
N LEU A 136 -7.83 24.49 -9.13
CA LEU A 136 -8.70 23.55 -9.81
C LEU A 136 -9.09 22.38 -8.89
N THR A 137 -8.15 21.85 -8.12
CA THR A 137 -8.41 20.78 -7.15
C THR A 137 -9.40 21.23 -6.08
N VAL A 138 -9.23 22.44 -5.53
CA VAL A 138 -10.17 23.04 -4.57
C VAL A 138 -11.55 23.17 -5.20
N VAL A 139 -11.64 23.78 -6.40
CA VAL A 139 -12.92 23.94 -7.12
C VAL A 139 -13.60 22.60 -7.32
N VAL A 140 -12.88 21.59 -7.81
CA VAL A 140 -13.44 20.23 -8.00
C VAL A 140 -13.95 19.67 -6.68
N ILE A 141 -13.19 19.73 -5.58
CA ILE A 141 -13.60 19.16 -4.30
C ILE A 141 -14.85 19.86 -3.74
N PHE A 142 -14.95 21.19 -3.88
CA PHE A 142 -16.05 21.98 -3.30
C PHE A 142 -17.30 22.06 -4.19
N PHE A 143 -17.15 22.12 -5.51
CA PHE A 143 -18.26 22.26 -6.45
C PHE A 143 -18.80 20.93 -6.98
N THR A 144 -18.15 19.81 -6.68
CA THR A 144 -18.64 18.47 -7.06
C THR A 144 -18.98 17.64 -5.83
N SER A 145 -19.71 16.54 -6.03
CA SER A 145 -19.99 15.59 -4.95
C SER A 145 -18.77 14.77 -4.52
N VAL A 146 -17.61 14.91 -5.17
CA VAL A 146 -16.39 14.13 -4.86
C VAL A 146 -16.03 14.24 -3.38
N GLY A 147 -15.99 15.47 -2.82
CA GLY A 147 -15.68 15.65 -1.40
C GLY A 147 -16.63 14.88 -0.48
N SER A 148 -17.94 14.99 -0.72
CA SER A 148 -18.96 14.28 0.05
C SER A 148 -18.90 12.75 -0.09
N LEU A 149 -18.55 12.25 -1.27
CA LEU A 149 -18.39 10.81 -1.54
C LEU A 149 -17.17 10.22 -0.83
N LEU A 150 -16.07 10.97 -0.80
CA LEU A 150 -14.87 10.58 -0.07
C LEU A 150 -15.13 10.56 1.43
N ILE A 151 -15.74 11.61 1.99
CA ILE A 151 -16.05 11.70 3.41
C ILE A 151 -17.03 10.59 3.83
N SER A 152 -18.14 10.43 3.10
CA SER A 152 -19.13 9.40 3.42
C SER A 152 -18.58 7.98 3.26
N GLY A 153 -17.79 7.72 2.21
CA GLY A 153 -17.13 6.44 2.00
C GLY A 153 -16.10 6.11 3.08
N ILE A 154 -15.29 7.08 3.49
CA ILE A 154 -14.33 6.91 4.61
C ILE A 154 -15.10 6.63 5.91
N MET A 155 -16.14 7.40 6.21
CA MET A 155 -16.95 7.20 7.41
C MET A 155 -17.60 5.82 7.45
N MET A 156 -18.17 5.37 6.33
CA MET A 156 -18.75 4.04 6.21
C MET A 156 -17.69 2.94 6.37
N GLY A 157 -16.53 3.09 5.73
CA GLY A 157 -15.42 2.15 5.87
C GLY A 157 -14.89 2.07 7.30
N ILE A 158 -14.70 3.21 7.98
CA ILE A 158 -14.32 3.25 9.40
C ILE A 158 -15.38 2.57 10.24
N ALA A 159 -16.68 2.81 10.01
CA ALA A 159 -17.75 2.16 10.75
C ALA A 159 -17.70 0.63 10.61
N ILE A 160 -17.47 0.12 9.39
CA ILE A 160 -17.31 -1.33 9.13
C ILE A 160 -16.09 -1.89 9.87
N VAL A 161 -14.94 -1.22 9.78
CA VAL A 161 -13.70 -1.65 10.44
C VAL A 161 -13.84 -1.64 11.96
N CYS A 162 -14.46 -0.59 12.52
CA CYS A 162 -14.73 -0.47 13.95
C CYS A 162 -15.71 -1.55 14.42
N ALA A 163 -16.79 -1.79 13.68
CA ALA A 163 -17.74 -2.86 13.98
C ALA A 163 -17.06 -4.23 13.93
N HIS A 164 -16.34 -4.55 12.86
CA HIS A 164 -15.61 -5.81 12.75
C HIS A 164 -14.60 -5.97 13.89
N GLY A 165 -13.74 -4.97 14.11
CA GLY A 165 -12.69 -5.04 15.12
C GLY A 165 -13.19 -5.08 16.56
N ALA A 166 -14.32 -4.46 16.87
CA ALA A 166 -14.90 -4.47 18.22
C ALA A 166 -15.66 -5.76 18.54
N PHE A 167 -16.32 -6.38 17.55
CA PHE A 167 -17.13 -7.58 17.75
C PHE A 167 -16.38 -8.89 17.50
N ARG A 168 -15.25 -8.85 16.81
CA ARG A 168 -14.40 -10.03 16.63
C ARG A 168 -13.56 -10.30 17.89
N MET A 169 -13.63 -11.52 18.43
CA MET A 169 -12.81 -11.96 19.55
C MET A 169 -11.34 -12.01 19.13
N SER A 170 -10.49 -11.43 19.95
CA SER A 170 -9.04 -11.44 19.70
C SER A 170 -8.37 -12.71 20.22
N GLU A 171 -8.89 -13.30 21.29
CA GLU A 171 -8.18 -14.28 22.13
C GLU A 171 -7.73 -15.55 21.40
N ASP A 172 -8.60 -16.14 20.57
CA ASP A 172 -8.29 -17.39 19.85
C ASP A 172 -7.10 -17.24 18.89
N LEU A 173 -6.95 -16.07 18.28
CA LEU A 173 -5.93 -15.80 17.26
C LEU A 173 -4.54 -15.55 17.85
N PHE A 174 -4.49 -15.03 19.08
CA PHE A 174 -3.23 -14.82 19.79
C PHE A 174 -2.73 -16.09 20.45
N LEU A 175 -3.59 -17.07 20.76
CA LEU A 175 -3.15 -18.35 21.31
C LEU A 175 -2.37 -19.16 20.26
N ASP A 176 -2.76 -19.07 18.98
CA ASP A 176 -2.08 -19.77 17.87
C ASP A 176 -0.82 -19.03 17.37
N GLU A 177 -0.78 -17.69 17.45
CA GLU A 177 0.41 -16.88 17.06
C GLU A 177 1.41 -16.68 18.22
N GLN A 178 1.06 -17.15 19.43
CA GLN A 178 1.93 -17.19 20.61
C GLN A 178 2.73 -18.51 20.71
N GLU A 179 3.09 -19.10 19.57
CA GLU A 179 4.36 -19.82 19.46
C GLU A 179 5.49 -18.77 19.38
N PRO A 180 6.52 -18.86 20.24
CA PRO A 180 7.35 -17.71 20.58
C PRO A 180 8.19 -17.24 19.39
N PHE A 181 7.76 -16.14 18.76
CA PHE A 181 8.58 -15.27 17.90
C PHE A 181 9.78 -14.63 18.65
N GLY A 182 10.07 -15.09 19.88
CA GLY A 182 11.24 -14.75 20.69
C GLY A 182 12.23 -15.89 20.91
N LEU A 183 11.96 -17.13 20.45
CA LEU A 183 12.87 -18.27 20.67
C LEU A 183 13.77 -18.57 19.46
N GLY A 184 13.47 -18.03 18.28
CA GLY A 184 14.25 -18.24 17.06
C GLY A 184 15.61 -17.55 17.06
N LEU A 185 15.73 -16.38 17.72
CA LEU A 185 17.03 -15.68 17.81
C LEU A 185 17.93 -16.21 18.94
N PHE A 186 17.34 -16.69 20.03
CA PHE A 186 18.11 -17.23 21.16
C PHE A 186 18.42 -18.72 21.02
N SER A 187 17.68 -19.47 20.19
CA SER A 187 17.97 -20.87 19.90
C SER A 187 19.26 -21.05 19.11
N PHE A 188 19.61 -20.14 18.19
CA PHE A 188 20.89 -20.22 17.48
C PHE A 188 22.09 -19.88 18.37
N VAL A 189 21.95 -18.94 19.32
CA VAL A 189 23.01 -18.63 20.29
C VAL A 189 23.18 -19.78 21.27
N SER A 190 22.07 -20.36 21.75
CA SER A 190 22.11 -21.52 22.65
C SER A 190 22.67 -22.76 21.94
N ALA A 191 22.30 -23.01 20.68
CA ALA A 191 22.82 -24.14 19.91
C ALA A 191 24.32 -23.98 19.59
N ALA A 192 24.76 -22.76 19.28
CA ALA A 192 26.19 -22.45 19.09
C ALA A 192 26.99 -22.54 20.40
N ALA A 193 26.41 -22.16 21.53
CA ALA A 193 27.04 -22.31 22.85
C ALA A 193 27.13 -23.79 23.26
N SER A 194 26.09 -24.59 22.99
CA SER A 194 26.09 -26.03 23.24
C SER A 194 27.09 -26.79 22.35
N SER A 195 27.25 -26.41 21.08
CA SER A 195 28.25 -27.03 20.19
C SER A 195 29.69 -26.66 20.58
N ALA A 196 29.93 -25.42 21.00
CA ALA A 196 31.23 -24.98 21.51
C ALA A 196 31.61 -25.70 22.83
N ALA A 197 30.65 -25.90 23.73
CA ALA A 197 30.85 -26.65 24.97
C ALA A 197 31.14 -28.15 24.72
N ALA A 198 30.47 -28.76 23.74
CA ALA A 198 30.72 -30.14 23.34
C ALA A 198 32.13 -30.33 22.72
N ASN A 199 32.60 -29.35 21.95
CA ASN A 199 33.94 -29.38 21.35
C ASN A 199 35.07 -29.15 22.37
N ALA A 200 34.81 -28.42 23.44
CA ALA A 200 35.77 -28.18 24.53
C ALA A 200 35.89 -29.36 25.52
N ALA A 201 34.92 -30.27 25.52
CA ALA A 201 34.89 -31.45 26.40
C ALA A 201 35.46 -32.73 25.73
N ALA A 202 35.93 -32.67 24.48
CA ALA A 202 36.52 -33.82 23.81
C ALA A 202 37.89 -34.19 24.46
N PRO A 203 38.09 -35.44 24.92
CA PRO A 203 39.33 -35.83 25.58
C PRO A 203 40.47 -35.90 24.55
N VAL A 204 41.58 -35.22 24.87
CA VAL A 204 42.83 -35.30 24.11
C VAL A 204 43.38 -36.73 24.20
N ILE A 205 43.17 -37.52 23.15
CA ILE A 205 43.83 -38.81 22.98
C ILE A 205 45.28 -38.53 22.59
N VAL A 206 46.17 -38.58 23.57
CA VAL A 206 47.62 -38.57 23.36
C VAL A 206 48.03 -39.94 22.80
N SER A 207 48.27 -40.06 21.48
CA SER A 207 48.98 -41.22 20.95
C SER A 207 50.49 -40.95 21.03
N ARG A 208 51.17 -41.72 21.88
CA ARG A 208 52.63 -41.82 21.88
C ARG A 208 53.10 -42.85 20.86
N VAL A 209 54.34 -42.59 20.39
CA VAL A 209 55.30 -43.40 19.62
C VAL A 209 55.39 -43.00 18.16
#